data_AF-A0A1M5BPG2-F1
#
_entry.id   AF-A0A1M5BPG2-F1
#
_cell.length_a   1.000
_cell.length_b   1.000
_cell.length_c   1.000
_cell.angle_alpha   90.00
_cell.angle_beta   90.00
_cell.angle_gamma   90.00
#
_symmetry.space_group_name_H-M   'P 1'
#
loop_
_entity.id
_entity.type
_entity.pdbx_description
1 polymer ?
#
loop_
_entity_poly.entity_id
_entity_poly.type
_entity_poly.pdbx_seq_one_letter_code
_entity_poly.pdbx_strand_id
1 'polypeptide(L)'
;MAFMLKHSSTAKNDIPQATDQQIRLFDMKARWNTSAAEWDSTVLGSLNHLQYYRDTEWTTCTAETASDFSAVAYYFGKALRDSLQVPIGLICNAIGGSPTESWIDRSSLEYGFPAILKDWLNNDFIQGWQGNELL
;
A
#
# COMPACT_ATOMS: atom_id res chain seq x y z
N MET A 1 -0.13 5.16 -0.15
CA MET A 1 -1.49 4.97 -0.70
C MET A 1 -1.39 4.14 -1.98
N ALA A 2 -2.20 3.09 -2.18
CA ALA A 2 -2.10 2.22 -3.36
C ALA A 2 -2.62 2.84 -4.69
N PHE A 3 -3.14 4.07 -4.64
CA PHE A 3 -3.59 4.81 -5.82
C PHE A 3 -2.41 5.19 -6.73
N MET A 4 -2.39 4.65 -7.94
CA MET A 4 -1.27 4.75 -8.87
C MET A 4 -1.28 6.06 -9.67
N LEU A 5 -0.11 6.58 -10.05
CA LEU A 5 0.03 7.83 -10.82
C LEU A 5 -0.74 7.81 -12.12
N LYS A 6 -0.76 6.67 -12.84
CA LYS A 6 -1.54 6.49 -14.08
C LYS A 6 -3.05 6.65 -13.93
N HIS A 7 -3.57 6.54 -12.71
CA HIS A 7 -4.99 6.76 -12.43
C HIS A 7 -5.31 8.20 -12.03
N SER A 8 -4.30 9.06 -11.87
CA SER A 8 -4.51 10.48 -11.58
C SER A 8 -5.14 11.20 -12.78
N SER A 9 -5.90 12.26 -12.51
CA SER A 9 -6.52 13.09 -13.55
C SER A 9 -5.49 13.80 -14.44
N THR A 10 -4.28 14.03 -13.95
CA THR A 10 -3.18 14.72 -14.65
C THR A 10 -2.16 13.75 -15.25
N ALA A 11 -2.39 12.43 -15.17
CA ALA A 11 -1.45 11.39 -15.60
C ALA A 11 -0.91 11.59 -17.03
N LYS A 12 -1.76 12.00 -17.97
CA LYS A 12 -1.37 12.24 -19.38
C LYS A 12 -0.27 13.29 -19.53
N ASN A 13 -0.27 14.30 -18.66
CA ASN A 13 0.71 15.38 -18.69
C ASN A 13 1.92 15.06 -17.82
N ASP A 14 1.69 14.42 -16.68
CA ASP A 14 2.72 14.28 -15.64
C ASP A 14 3.65 13.08 -15.89
N ILE A 15 3.13 11.95 -16.39
CA ILE A 15 3.94 10.74 -16.62
C ILE A 15 5.08 10.96 -17.62
N PRO A 16 4.87 11.61 -18.79
CA PRO A 16 5.99 11.89 -19.70
C PRO A 16 7.11 12.73 -19.08
N GLN A 17 6.80 13.49 -18.03
CA GLN A 17 7.77 14.32 -17.30
C GLN A 17 8.27 13.68 -16.00
N ALA A 18 7.80 12.48 -15.66
CA ALA A 18 8.10 11.79 -14.40
C ALA A 18 9.44 11.04 -14.43
N THR A 19 10.50 11.70 -14.91
CA THR A 19 11.84 11.13 -14.96
C THR A 19 12.81 11.98 -14.15
N ASP A 20 13.40 11.39 -13.10
CA ASP A 20 14.39 12.03 -12.24
C ASP A 20 15.35 10.98 -11.67
N GLN A 21 16.63 11.08 -12.01
CA GLN A 21 17.66 10.14 -11.58
C GLN A 21 17.97 10.21 -10.07
N GLN A 22 17.59 11.31 -9.41
CA GLN A 22 17.77 11.54 -7.99
C GLN A 22 16.53 11.17 -7.18
N ILE A 23 15.46 10.67 -7.82
CA ILE A 23 14.35 10.01 -7.14
C ILE A 23 14.48 8.49 -7.33
N ARG A 24 14.40 7.76 -6.22
CA ARG A 24 14.39 6.29 -6.20
C ARG A 24 13.08 5.79 -5.60
N LEU A 25 12.52 4.76 -6.21
CA LEU A 25 11.22 4.20 -5.85
C LEU A 25 11.40 2.77 -5.36
N PHE A 26 10.90 2.48 -4.15
CA PHE A 26 10.78 1.14 -3.59
C PHE A 26 9.30 0.83 -3.43
N ASP A 27 8.75 0.07 -4.37
CA ASP A 27 7.32 -0.18 -4.47
C ASP A 27 6.97 -1.60 -4.06
N MET A 28 6.53 -1.78 -2.81
CA MET A 28 6.21 -3.09 -2.27
C MET A 28 4.89 -3.58 -2.86
N LYS A 29 4.97 -4.25 -4.00
CA LYS A 29 3.81 -4.79 -4.72
C LYS A 29 3.28 -6.05 -4.06
N ALA A 30 1.97 -6.10 -3.87
CA ALA A 30 1.31 -7.30 -3.43
C ALA A 30 1.41 -8.43 -4.48
N ARG A 31 1.53 -9.67 -4.02
CA ARG A 31 1.31 -10.87 -4.85
C ARG A 31 -0.16 -10.95 -5.26
N TRP A 32 -1.04 -10.55 -4.35
CA TRP A 32 -2.49 -10.69 -4.42
C TRP A 32 -3.16 -9.34 -4.14
N ASN A 33 -4.00 -8.88 -5.07
CA ASN A 33 -4.76 -7.65 -4.86
C ASN A 33 -5.89 -7.88 -3.85
N THR A 34 -6.15 -6.87 -3.03
CA THR A 34 -7.32 -6.81 -2.15
C THR A 34 -8.56 -6.45 -2.99
N SER A 35 -9.64 -7.21 -2.82
CA SER A 35 -10.94 -6.94 -3.45
C SER A 35 -12.06 -7.27 -2.46
N ALA A 36 -13.32 -7.09 -2.86
CA ALA A 36 -14.48 -7.48 -2.07
C ALA A 36 -14.76 -9.00 -2.09
N ALA A 37 -13.93 -9.79 -2.76
CA ALA A 37 -14.06 -11.24 -2.82
C ALA A 37 -13.11 -11.92 -1.82
N GLU A 38 -13.57 -13.01 -1.22
CA GLU A 38 -12.74 -13.87 -0.38
C GLU A 38 -11.57 -14.45 -1.19
N TRP A 39 -10.40 -14.53 -0.56
CA TRP A 39 -9.25 -15.20 -1.13
C TRP A 39 -9.38 -16.72 -1.01
N ASP A 40 -8.94 -17.43 -2.04
CA ASP A 40 -8.88 -18.89 -1.99
C ASP A 40 -7.84 -19.42 -0.99
N SER A 41 -7.92 -20.71 -0.69
CA SER A 41 -7.07 -21.36 0.31
C SER A 41 -5.58 -21.32 -0.04
N THR A 42 -5.22 -21.25 -1.33
CA THR A 42 -3.82 -21.19 -1.78
C THR A 42 -3.23 -19.81 -1.51
N VAL A 43 -4.00 -18.76 -1.78
CA VAL A 43 -3.66 -17.38 -1.42
C VAL A 43 -3.51 -17.26 0.09
N LEU A 44 -4.49 -17.72 0.87
CA LEU A 44 -4.43 -17.70 2.34
C LEU A 44 -3.20 -18.47 2.88
N GLY A 45 -2.85 -19.59 2.25
CA GLY A 45 -1.63 -20.33 2.53
C GLY A 45 -0.38 -19.46 2.37
N SER A 46 -0.24 -18.75 1.26
CA SER A 46 0.86 -17.79 1.01
C SER A 46 0.93 -16.72 2.11
N LEU A 47 -0.21 -16.16 2.50
CA LEU A 47 -0.27 -15.08 3.49
C LEU A 47 0.16 -15.54 4.89
N ASN A 48 -0.26 -16.73 5.30
CA ASN A 48 0.13 -17.33 6.58
C ASN A 48 1.64 -17.62 6.67
N HIS A 49 2.34 -17.67 5.53
CA HIS A 49 3.80 -17.82 5.45
C HIS A 49 4.52 -16.49 5.19
N LEU A 50 3.87 -15.35 5.44
CA LEU A 50 4.40 -13.99 5.25
C LEU A 50 4.76 -13.66 3.79
N GLN A 51 4.15 -14.35 2.83
CA GLN A 51 4.37 -14.14 1.39
C GLN A 51 3.26 -13.26 0.80
N TYR A 52 3.01 -12.09 1.40
CA TYR A 52 2.08 -11.11 0.81
C TYR A 52 2.75 -10.30 -0.31
N TYR A 53 3.97 -9.83 -0.09
CA TYR A 53 4.69 -9.01 -1.07
C TYR A 53 5.47 -9.84 -2.09
N ARG A 54 5.61 -9.29 -3.29
CA ARG A 54 6.59 -9.71 -4.28
C ARG A 54 7.97 -9.22 -3.85
N ASP A 55 9.01 -9.89 -4.31
CA ASP A 55 10.37 -9.39 -4.15
C ASP A 55 10.44 -8.01 -4.81
N THR A 56 11.01 -7.04 -4.09
CA THR A 56 10.98 -5.62 -4.45
C THR A 56 12.39 -5.08 -4.41
N GLU A 57 12.75 -4.26 -5.39
CA GLU A 57 14.04 -3.59 -5.49
C GLU A 57 13.88 -2.08 -5.69
N TRP A 58 14.95 -1.35 -5.43
CA TRP A 58 15.00 0.10 -5.69
C TRP A 58 15.14 0.37 -7.17
N THR A 59 14.16 1.06 -7.75
CA THR A 59 14.18 1.49 -9.15
C THR A 59 14.42 2.99 -9.26
N THR A 60 14.95 3.44 -10.40
CA THR A 60 15.01 4.87 -10.73
C THR A 60 13.63 5.40 -11.13
N CYS A 61 13.35 6.66 -10.85
CA CYS A 61 12.12 7.30 -11.34
C CYS A 61 12.21 7.53 -12.86
N THR A 62 11.43 6.77 -13.61
CA THR A 62 11.17 6.95 -15.04
C THR A 62 9.67 7.09 -15.26
N ALA A 63 9.25 7.49 -16.46
CA ALA A 63 7.83 7.56 -16.81
C ALA A 63 7.11 6.23 -16.51
N GLU A 64 7.75 5.10 -16.82
CA GLU A 64 7.21 3.75 -16.62
C GLU A 64 7.10 3.40 -15.13
N THR A 65 8.19 3.55 -14.37
CA THR A 65 8.20 3.17 -12.94
C THR A 65 7.32 4.11 -12.10
N ALA A 66 7.30 5.40 -12.41
CA ALA A 66 6.45 6.37 -11.74
C ALA A 66 4.96 6.16 -12.06
N SER A 67 4.62 5.77 -13.29
CA SER A 67 3.25 5.49 -13.74
C SER A 67 2.54 4.46 -12.85
N ASP A 68 3.25 3.39 -12.48
CA ASP A 68 2.75 2.31 -11.62
C ASP A 68 2.94 2.56 -10.12
N PHE A 69 3.65 3.63 -9.73
CA PHE A 69 3.91 4.00 -8.34
C PHE A 69 2.75 4.80 -7.73
N SER A 70 2.76 4.95 -6.41
CA SER A 70 1.78 5.77 -5.68
C SER A 70 1.80 7.23 -6.17
N ALA A 71 0.67 7.73 -6.67
CA ALA A 71 0.55 9.11 -7.13
C ALA A 71 0.86 10.11 -6.01
N VAL A 72 0.28 9.85 -4.82
CA VAL A 72 0.47 10.69 -3.63
C VAL A 72 1.93 10.76 -3.24
N ALA A 73 2.62 9.60 -3.17
CA ALA A 73 4.02 9.56 -2.81
C ALA A 73 4.89 10.23 -3.89
N TYR A 74 4.60 10.01 -5.16
CA TYR A 74 5.33 10.64 -6.27
C TYR A 74 5.25 12.17 -6.20
N TYR A 75 4.06 12.76 -6.12
CA TYR A 75 3.93 14.23 -6.07
C TYR A 75 4.58 14.82 -4.82
N PHE A 76 4.46 14.14 -3.67
CA PHE A 76 5.14 14.55 -2.45
C PHE A 76 6.66 14.52 -2.61
N GLY A 77 7.21 13.42 -3.13
CA GLY A 77 8.64 13.26 -3.37
C GLY A 77 9.18 14.25 -4.41
N LYS A 78 8.42 14.53 -5.46
CA LYS A 78 8.73 15.56 -6.46
C LYS A 78 8.82 16.94 -5.79
N ALA A 79 7.82 17.32 -4.99
CA ALA A 79 7.84 18.60 -4.28
C ALA A 79 9.03 18.72 -3.32
N LEU A 80 9.40 17.63 -2.62
CA LEU A 80 10.59 17.59 -1.77
C LEU A 80 11.88 17.72 -2.58
N ARG A 81 12.00 16.99 -3.70
CA ARG A 81 13.16 17.05 -4.61
C ARG A 81 13.36 18.49 -5.10
N ASP A 82 12.29 19.13 -5.57
CA ASP A 82 12.31 20.52 -6.06
C ASP A 82 12.71 21.52 -4.96
N SER A 83 12.24 21.30 -3.73
CA SER A 83 12.48 22.23 -2.61
C SER A 83 13.85 22.06 -1.96
N LEU A 84 14.26 20.81 -1.72
CA LEU A 84 15.43 20.48 -0.91
C LEU A 84 16.70 20.31 -1.73
N GLN A 85 16.59 20.10 -3.04
CA GLN A 85 17.72 19.93 -3.95
C GLN A 85 18.65 18.74 -3.59
N VAL A 86 18.14 17.73 -2.88
CA VAL A 86 18.83 16.48 -2.52
C VAL A 86 18.14 15.24 -3.11
N PRO A 87 18.83 14.09 -3.23
CA PRO A 87 18.20 12.83 -3.63
C PRO A 87 17.10 12.38 -2.66
N ILE A 88 16.01 11.84 -3.21
CA ILE A 88 14.82 11.40 -2.46
C ILE A 88 14.56 9.91 -2.72
N GLY A 89 14.43 9.12 -1.66
CA GLY A 89 13.95 7.75 -1.71
C GLY A 89 12.51 7.67 -1.23
N LEU A 90 11.62 7.05 -2.02
CA LEU A 90 10.22 6.85 -1.67
C LEU A 90 9.94 5.36 -1.48
N ILE A 91 9.40 4.99 -0.32
CA ILE A 91 8.96 3.63 -0.01
C ILE A 91 7.44 3.61 0.00
N CYS A 92 6.83 2.81 -0.87
CA CYS A 92 5.39 2.57 -0.86
C CYS A 92 5.12 1.16 -0.30
N ASN A 93 4.56 1.11 0.91
CA ASN A 93 4.15 -0.12 1.58
C ASN A 93 2.63 -0.15 1.85
N ALA A 94 1.84 0.45 0.97
CA ALA A 94 0.41 0.64 1.22
C ALA A 94 -0.42 -0.60 0.86
N ILE A 95 -1.19 -1.10 1.82
CA ILE A 95 -2.21 -2.15 1.62
C ILE A 95 -3.60 -1.49 1.69
N GLY A 96 -4.36 -1.56 0.60
CA GLY A 96 -5.74 -1.04 0.60
C GLY A 96 -6.67 -1.92 1.44
N GLY A 97 -7.55 -1.31 2.24
CA GLY A 97 -8.54 -2.05 3.03
C GLY A 97 -7.98 -2.81 4.24
N SER A 98 -6.67 -2.73 4.52
CA SER A 98 -6.12 -3.28 5.77
C SER A 98 -6.63 -2.45 6.95
N PRO A 99 -7.27 -3.07 7.96
CA PRO A 99 -7.70 -2.34 9.15
C PRO A 99 -6.49 -2.01 10.04
N THR A 100 -6.68 -1.11 11.00
CA THR A 100 -5.58 -0.56 11.81
C THR A 100 -4.81 -1.64 12.57
N GLU A 101 -5.49 -2.67 13.07
CA GLU A 101 -4.90 -3.81 13.77
C GLU A 101 -3.88 -4.59 12.92
N SER A 102 -3.98 -4.53 11.59
CA SER A 102 -2.97 -5.14 10.70
C SER A 102 -1.59 -4.49 10.82
N TRP A 103 -1.51 -3.31 11.43
CA TRP A 103 -0.29 -2.52 11.61
C TRP A 103 0.15 -2.44 13.09
N ILE A 104 -0.53 -3.16 13.98
CA ILE A 104 -0.18 -3.27 15.39
C ILE A 104 0.63 -4.55 15.59
N ASP A 105 1.64 -4.52 16.45
CA ASP A 105 2.43 -5.71 16.73
C ASP A 105 1.55 -6.81 17.34
N ARG A 106 1.85 -8.05 16.96
CA ARG A 106 1.07 -9.21 17.36
C ARG A 106 0.97 -9.36 18.88
N SER A 107 2.05 -9.06 19.61
CA SER A 107 2.07 -9.22 21.07
C SER A 107 1.13 -8.24 21.77
N SER A 108 1.06 -6.98 21.31
CA SER A 108 0.13 -6.00 21.82
C SER A 108 -1.32 -6.41 21.62
N LEU A 109 -1.66 -7.02 20.48
CA LEU A 109 -3.01 -7.51 20.24
C LEU A 109 -3.30 -8.76 21.10
N GLU A 110 -2.39 -9.72 21.17
CA GLU A 110 -2.60 -10.96 21.91
C GLU A 110 -2.70 -10.75 23.44
N TYR A 111 -1.93 -9.82 24.00
CA TYR A 111 -1.86 -9.61 25.45
C TYR A 111 -2.59 -8.36 25.93
N GLY A 112 -2.61 -7.29 25.13
CA GLY A 112 -3.22 -6.02 25.50
C GLY A 112 -4.68 -5.89 25.06
N PHE A 113 -5.07 -6.52 23.94
CA PHE A 113 -6.42 -6.41 23.42
C PHE A 113 -6.91 -7.63 22.61
N PRO A 114 -6.95 -8.84 23.20
CA PRO A 114 -7.24 -10.08 22.48
C PRO A 114 -8.66 -10.15 21.89
N ALA A 115 -9.58 -9.30 22.34
CA ALA A 115 -10.96 -9.27 21.85
C ALA A 115 -11.04 -8.89 20.36
N ILE A 116 -10.11 -8.07 19.85
CA ILE A 116 -10.10 -7.67 18.44
C ILE A 116 -9.73 -8.81 17.49
N LEU A 117 -9.07 -9.86 18.00
CA LEU A 117 -8.60 -11.00 17.22
C LEU A 117 -9.68 -12.08 17.01
N LYS A 118 -10.83 -11.97 17.68
CA LYS A 118 -11.92 -12.95 17.64
C LYS A 118 -13.17 -12.31 17.05
N ASP A 119 -13.90 -13.09 16.26
CA ASP A 119 -15.17 -12.68 15.63
C ASP A 119 -15.11 -11.27 15.02
N TRP A 120 -14.03 -11.01 14.27
CA TRP A 120 -13.64 -9.66 13.87
C TRP A 120 -14.70 -8.96 13.00
N LEU A 121 -15.56 -9.70 12.28
CA LEU A 121 -16.65 -9.10 11.51
C LEU A 121 -17.83 -8.61 12.38
N ASN A 122 -18.02 -9.20 13.57
CA ASN A 122 -19.21 -8.96 14.39
C ASN A 122 -18.87 -8.44 15.80
N ASN A 123 -17.63 -8.03 16.06
CA ASN A 123 -17.25 -7.54 17.38
C ASN A 123 -17.69 -6.06 17.58
N ASP A 124 -17.89 -5.69 18.85
CA ASP A 124 -18.34 -4.34 19.25
C ASP A 124 -17.32 -3.21 18.98
N PHE A 125 -16.12 -3.55 18.51
CA PHE A 125 -15.02 -2.61 18.27
C PHE A 125 -14.88 -2.22 16.80
N ILE A 126 -15.55 -2.93 15.89
CA ILE A 126 -15.51 -2.67 14.47
C ILE A 126 -16.69 -1.79 14.09
N GLN A 127 -16.37 -0.72 13.36
CA GLN A 127 -17.36 0.26 12.91
C GLN A 127 -18.29 -0.41 11.87
N GLY A 128 -19.59 -0.07 11.86
CA GLY A 128 -20.60 -0.77 11.03
C GLY A 128 -20.28 -0.86 9.52
N TRP A 129 -19.64 0.17 8.95
CA TRP A 129 -19.16 0.18 7.56
C TRP A 129 -18.05 -0.85 7.22
N GLN A 130 -17.39 -1.42 8.22
CA GLN A 130 -16.38 -2.48 8.06
C GLN A 130 -17.00 -3.88 8.21
N GLY A 131 -18.11 -4.00 8.95
CA GLY A 131 -18.72 -5.29 9.28
C GLY A 131 -19.89 -5.71 8.38
N ASN A 132 -20.69 -4.79 7.81
CA ASN A 132 -21.98 -5.21 7.24
C ASN A 132 -22.69 -4.28 6.22
N GLU A 133 -21.99 -3.50 5.38
CA GLU A 133 -22.68 -2.61 4.41
C GLU A 133 -22.20 -2.66 2.95
N LEU A 134 -21.56 -3.74 2.49
CA LEU A 134 -21.15 -3.87 1.06
C LEU A 134 -21.42 -5.24 0.41
N LEU A 135 -22.40 -6.00 0.90
CA LEU A 135 -22.97 -7.16 0.17
C LEU A 135 -24.48 -7.02 -0.02
#